data_AF-A0A965CSG7-F1
#
_entry.id   AF-A0A965CSG7-F1
#
_cell.length_a   1.000
_cell.length_b   1.000
_cell.length_c   1.000
_cell.angle_alpha   90.00
_cell.angle_beta   90.00
_cell.angle_gamma   90.00
#
_symmetry.space_group_name_H-M   'P 1'
#
loop_
_entity.id
_entity.type
_entity.pdbx_description
1 polymer ?
#
loop_
_entity_poly.entity_id
_entity_poly.type
_entity_poly.pdbx_seq_one_letter_code
_entity_poly.pdbx_strand_id
1 'polypeptide(L)'
;MKHRSKTSFLLKSLTVLTIAACIFNPGLKAEWGVDQVLEVQIFDAPKGLPENVYYLEHQIRYQGSLEDGLAVGEGRLFWNNGQVLYEGSFAAGLFEGKGIYRDRNGFRIYEGEFQQGRFHGTGTLYSSNGNRVIHEGMFEKGIPR
;
A
#
# COMPACT_ATOMS: atom_id res chain seq x y z
N MET A 1 -40.49 6.00 -20.08
CA MET A 1 -40.64 4.55 -19.78
C MET A 1 -40.04 3.77 -20.95
N LYS A 2 -39.05 2.88 -20.86
CA LYS A 2 -38.38 2.16 -19.78
C LYS A 2 -36.90 2.01 -20.17
N HIS A 3 -36.00 2.19 -19.21
CA HIS A 3 -34.63 1.67 -19.20
C HIS A 3 -34.62 0.16 -19.46
N ARG A 4 -33.54 -0.35 -20.09
CA ARG A 4 -32.84 -1.56 -19.65
C ARG A 4 -31.46 -1.69 -20.29
N SER A 5 -30.46 -1.46 -19.44
CA SER A 5 -29.07 -1.86 -19.60
C SER A 5 -28.99 -3.39 -19.68
N LYS A 6 -28.20 -3.91 -20.63
CA LYS A 6 -27.78 -5.33 -20.64
C LYS A 6 -26.40 -5.41 -20.02
N THR A 7 -26.42 -5.72 -18.73
CA THR A 7 -25.33 -6.24 -17.90
C THR A 7 -24.65 -7.43 -18.58
N SER A 8 -23.40 -7.26 -18.99
CA SER A 8 -22.45 -8.36 -19.24
C SER A 8 -21.70 -8.65 -17.95
N PHE A 9 -22.42 -9.23 -17.00
CA PHE A 9 -21.86 -9.91 -15.83
C PHE A 9 -21.58 -11.35 -16.24
N LEU A 10 -20.49 -11.92 -15.71
CA LEU A 10 -19.98 -13.30 -15.90
C LEU A 10 -18.81 -13.40 -16.90
N LEU A 11 -17.58 -13.16 -16.41
CA LEU A 11 -16.54 -14.19 -16.35
C LEU A 11 -15.29 -13.70 -15.58
N LYS A 12 -15.35 -13.67 -14.24
CA LYS A 12 -14.14 -13.71 -13.39
C LYS A 12 -14.46 -14.51 -12.11
N SER A 13 -14.55 -15.82 -12.27
CA SER A 13 -14.52 -16.81 -11.18
C SER A 13 -13.36 -17.78 -11.48
N LEU A 14 -12.73 -18.31 -10.43
CA LEU A 14 -11.35 -18.83 -10.31
C LEU A 14 -10.32 -17.68 -10.22
N THR A 15 -9.76 -17.32 -9.07
CA THR A 15 -9.31 -18.12 -7.91
C THR A 15 -9.60 -17.35 -6.62
N VAL A 16 -10.64 -17.75 -5.89
CA VAL A 16 -10.90 -17.35 -4.50
C VAL A 16 -10.51 -18.52 -3.62
N LEU A 17 -9.27 -18.54 -3.15
CA LEU A 17 -8.70 -19.39 -2.09
C LEU A 17 -7.40 -18.65 -1.74
N THR A 18 -7.26 -17.89 -0.66
CA THR A 18 -7.39 -18.11 0.80
C THR A 18 -6.98 -16.74 1.40
N ILE A 19 -7.51 -16.12 2.46
CA ILE A 19 -8.44 -16.46 3.53
C ILE A 19 -9.01 -15.12 4.02
N ALA A 20 -10.33 -15.07 4.17
CA ALA A 20 -10.98 -14.20 5.12
C ALA A 20 -10.71 -14.76 6.54
N ALA A 21 -9.87 -14.10 7.33
CA ALA A 21 -9.85 -14.28 8.78
C ALA A 21 -9.09 -13.12 9.43
N CYS A 22 -9.80 -12.03 9.73
CA CYS A 22 -9.43 -11.09 10.80
C CYS A 22 -10.63 -10.23 11.20
N ILE A 23 -11.82 -10.85 11.29
CA ILE A 23 -12.95 -10.34 12.05
C ILE A 23 -13.21 -11.41 13.11
N PHE A 24 -13.08 -11.06 14.39
CA PHE A 24 -13.14 -11.90 15.60
C PHE A 24 -11.88 -12.70 16.00
N ASN A 25 -10.88 -12.03 16.59
CA ASN A 25 -10.13 -12.63 17.71
C ASN A 25 -9.42 -11.54 18.56
N PRO A 26 -9.84 -11.25 19.81
CA PRO A 26 -9.22 -10.20 20.63
C PRO A 26 -7.94 -10.66 21.36
N GLY A 27 -7.25 -11.71 20.87
CA GLY A 27 -6.13 -12.36 21.56
C GLY A 27 -4.79 -12.44 20.81
N LEU A 28 -4.68 -11.86 19.60
CA LEU A 28 -3.41 -11.87 18.86
C LEU A 28 -2.55 -10.68 19.27
N LYS A 29 -1.47 -10.98 20.01
CA LYS A 29 -0.41 -10.04 20.36
C LYS A 29 0.08 -9.36 19.08
N ALA A 30 0.26 -8.04 19.16
CA ALA A 30 0.80 -7.21 18.11
C ALA A 30 2.19 -7.72 17.69
N GLU A 31 2.22 -8.55 16.66
CA GLU A 31 3.43 -8.90 15.94
C GLU A 31 3.67 -7.80 14.92
N TRP A 32 4.87 -7.21 14.97
CA TRP A 32 5.35 -6.16 14.09
C TRP A 32 5.56 -6.72 12.69
N GLY A 33 4.46 -7.00 12.02
CA GLY A 33 4.42 -7.57 10.68
C GLY A 33 3.34 -6.82 9.93
N VAL A 34 3.76 -5.89 9.08
CA VAL A 34 2.90 -5.35 8.03
C VAL A 34 2.69 -6.49 7.03
N ASP A 35 1.94 -7.52 7.41
CA ASP A 35 1.59 -8.67 6.58
C ASP A 35 0.51 -8.32 5.54
N GLN A 36 0.36 -7.02 5.27
CA GLN A 36 -0.42 -6.51 4.16
C GLN A 36 0.52 -6.34 2.98
N VAL A 37 0.61 -7.37 2.15
CA VAL A 37 0.91 -7.13 0.73
C VAL A 37 -0.17 -6.18 0.23
N LEU A 38 0.17 -4.91 0.08
CA LEU A 38 -0.73 -3.92 -0.48
C LEU A 38 -0.77 -4.16 -1.99
N GLU A 39 -1.69 -5.01 -2.43
CA GLU A 39 -2.01 -5.14 -3.85
C GLU A 39 -2.56 -3.79 -4.34
N VAL A 40 -1.76 -3.08 -5.13
CA VAL A 40 -2.21 -1.86 -5.79
C VAL A 40 -3.00 -2.28 -7.03
N GLN A 41 -4.32 -2.37 -6.90
CA GLN A 41 -5.20 -2.54 -8.05
C GLN A 41 -5.54 -1.16 -8.64
N ILE A 42 -5.02 -0.87 -9.83
CA ILE A 42 -5.28 0.40 -10.53
C ILE A 42 -6.22 0.11 -11.70
N PHE A 43 -7.37 0.78 -11.71
CA PHE A 43 -8.36 0.73 -12.80
C PHE A 43 -8.42 2.09 -13.47
N ASP A 44 -8.56 2.07 -14.81
CA ASP A 44 -8.51 3.18 -15.77
C ASP A 44 -8.74 4.60 -15.20
N ALA A 45 -7.75 5.47 -15.39
CA ALA A 45 -7.89 6.89 -15.08
C ALA A 45 -8.76 7.60 -16.14
N PRO A 46 -9.74 8.45 -15.75
CA PRO A 46 -10.47 9.31 -16.68
C PRO A 46 -9.53 10.27 -17.44
N LYS A 47 -9.78 10.46 -18.74
CA LYS A 47 -9.04 11.44 -19.56
C LYS A 47 -9.21 12.86 -18.99
N GLY A 48 -8.10 13.58 -18.81
CA GLY A 48 -8.08 15.00 -18.38
C GLY A 48 -7.54 15.27 -16.97
N LEU A 49 -7.04 14.23 -16.29
CA LEU A 49 -6.38 14.33 -14.98
C LEU A 49 -4.86 14.53 -15.16
N PRO A 50 -4.16 15.10 -14.16
CA PRO A 50 -2.70 15.23 -14.21
C PRO A 50 -2.03 13.89 -14.49
N GLU A 51 -1.03 13.90 -15.37
CA GLU A 51 -0.26 12.70 -15.71
C GLU A 51 0.30 12.07 -14.42
N ASN A 52 0.30 10.73 -14.38
CA ASN A 52 0.80 9.94 -13.25
C ASN A 52 0.03 10.11 -11.93
N VAL A 53 -1.22 10.59 -11.96
CA VAL A 53 -2.11 10.61 -10.78
C VAL A 53 -3.30 9.70 -11.03
N TYR A 54 -3.46 8.69 -10.17
CA TYR A 54 -4.46 7.64 -10.30
C TYR A 54 -5.50 7.75 -9.18
N TYR A 55 -6.76 7.59 -9.57
CA TYR A 55 -7.91 7.79 -8.71
C TYR A 55 -8.69 6.48 -8.53
N LEU A 56 -9.19 6.23 -7.32
CA LEU A 56 -10.18 5.19 -7.04
C LEU A 56 -11.35 5.87 -6.33
N GLU A 57 -12.56 5.66 -6.83
CA GLU A 57 -13.78 6.27 -6.26
C GLU A 57 -13.70 7.81 -6.12
N HIS A 58 -13.05 8.47 -7.09
CA HIS A 58 -12.79 9.92 -7.11
C HIS A 58 -11.78 10.44 -6.06
N GLN A 59 -11.03 9.55 -5.40
CA GLN A 59 -9.95 9.91 -4.48
C GLN A 59 -8.59 9.54 -5.07
N ILE A 60 -7.59 10.39 -4.88
CA ILE A 60 -6.20 10.08 -5.27
C ILE A 60 -5.75 8.84 -4.50
N ARG A 61 -5.24 7.85 -5.22
CA ARG A 61 -4.68 6.62 -4.65
C ARG A 61 -3.19 6.53 -4.82
N TYR A 62 -2.71 6.89 -6.00
CA TYR A 62 -1.31 6.76 -6.33
C TYR A 62 -0.87 7.93 -7.19
N GLN A 63 0.34 8.40 -6.93
CA GLN A 63 1.03 9.37 -7.77
C GLN A 63 2.42 8.82 -8.11
N GLY A 64 2.66 8.50 -9.37
CA GLY A 64 3.93 7.93 -9.82
C GLY A 64 3.77 7.17 -11.14
N SER A 65 4.86 6.59 -11.62
CA SER A 65 4.84 5.85 -12.88
C SER A 65 4.21 4.47 -12.73
N LEU A 66 3.58 4.00 -13.81
CA LEU A 66 3.08 2.63 -13.96
C LEU A 66 3.70 1.96 -15.17
N GLU A 67 3.95 0.66 -15.04
CA GLU A 67 4.32 -0.25 -16.12
C GLU A 67 3.41 -1.48 -16.01
N ASP A 68 2.73 -1.83 -17.11
CA ASP A 68 1.72 -2.90 -17.15
C ASP A 68 0.64 -2.81 -16.04
N GLY A 69 0.29 -1.58 -15.64
CA GLY A 69 -0.68 -1.31 -14.59
C GLY A 69 -0.14 -1.47 -13.16
N LEU A 70 1.16 -1.77 -13.01
CA LEU A 70 1.84 -1.91 -11.71
C LEU A 70 2.69 -0.68 -11.41
N ALA A 71 2.73 -0.27 -10.13
CA ALA A 71 3.59 0.82 -9.69
C ALA A 71 5.07 0.48 -9.87
N VAL A 72 5.82 1.41 -10.46
CA VAL A 72 7.26 1.30 -10.70
C VAL A 72 7.95 2.64 -10.46
N GLY A 73 9.21 2.58 -10.04
CA GLY A 73 10.02 3.77 -9.79
C GLY A 73 9.53 4.56 -8.58
N GLU A 74 9.81 5.85 -8.54
CA GLU A 74 9.41 6.71 -7.42
C GLU A 74 7.91 7.02 -7.46
N GLY A 75 7.26 6.93 -6.31
CA GLY A 75 5.84 7.24 -6.20
C GLY A 75 5.37 7.56 -4.79
N ARG A 76 4.10 7.95 -4.72
CA ARG A 76 3.36 8.18 -3.47
C ARG A 76 2.05 7.44 -3.50
N LEU A 77 1.81 6.61 -2.48
CA LEU A 77 0.55 5.92 -2.25
C LEU A 77 -0.22 6.62 -1.14
N PHE A 78 -1.54 6.70 -1.27
CA PHE A 78 -2.42 7.44 -0.37
C PHE A 78 -3.47 6.54 0.28
N TRP A 79 -3.73 6.80 1.56
CA TRP A 79 -4.88 6.29 2.29
C TRP A 79 -6.20 6.90 1.76
N ASN A 80 -7.35 6.26 2.05
CA ASN A 80 -8.67 6.78 1.64
C ASN A 80 -8.99 8.16 2.24
N ASN A 81 -8.31 8.56 3.31
CA ASN A 81 -8.47 9.89 3.91
C ASN A 81 -7.56 10.95 3.28
N GLY A 82 -6.83 10.60 2.21
CA GLY A 82 -5.91 11.49 1.50
C GLY A 82 -4.54 11.64 2.15
N GLN A 83 -4.28 11.02 3.30
CA GLN A 83 -2.94 11.01 3.89
C GLN A 83 -2.00 10.12 3.08
N VAL A 84 -0.72 10.51 3.01
CA VAL A 84 0.32 9.69 2.37
C VAL A 84 0.51 8.43 3.22
N LEU A 85 0.34 7.27 2.61
CA LEU A 85 0.63 5.95 3.18
C LEU A 85 2.11 5.64 3.01
N TYR A 86 2.62 5.82 1.79
CA TYR A 86 3.99 5.50 1.43
C TYR A 86 4.53 6.49 0.42
N GLU A 87 5.80 6.81 0.56
CA GLU A 87 6.57 7.65 -0.36
C GLU A 87 7.94 7.01 -0.52
N GLY A 88 8.29 6.63 -1.74
CA GLY A 88 9.53 5.92 -2.04
C GLY A 88 9.44 5.13 -3.35
N SER A 89 10.37 4.18 -3.53
CA SER A 89 10.44 3.40 -4.75
C SER A 89 9.47 2.21 -4.76
N PHE A 90 9.01 1.87 -5.96
CA PHE A 90 8.14 0.75 -6.24
C PHE A 90 8.77 -0.18 -7.28
N ALA A 91 8.54 -1.48 -7.11
CA ALA A 91 8.87 -2.49 -8.11
C ALA A 91 7.72 -3.51 -8.18
N ALA A 92 7.19 -3.73 -9.39
CA ALA A 92 6.07 -4.64 -9.64
C ALA A 92 4.87 -4.42 -8.69
N GLY A 93 4.56 -3.16 -8.37
CA GLY A 93 3.44 -2.80 -7.49
C GLY A 93 3.73 -2.87 -6.00
N LEU A 94 4.92 -3.28 -5.57
CA LEU A 94 5.33 -3.40 -4.17
C LEU A 94 6.30 -2.30 -3.79
N PHE A 95 6.36 -1.94 -2.50
CA PHE A 95 7.40 -1.06 -1.96
C PHE A 95 8.76 -1.75 -2.08
N GLU A 96 9.75 -1.03 -2.58
CA GLU A 96 11.09 -1.54 -2.85
C GLU A 96 12.11 -0.41 -2.60
N GLY A 97 13.35 -0.75 -2.27
CA GLY A 97 14.39 0.25 -2.07
C GLY A 97 14.05 1.21 -0.91
N LYS A 98 14.37 2.48 -1.02
CA LYS A 98 14.19 3.44 0.08
C LYS A 98 12.78 4.01 0.10
N GLY A 99 12.21 4.16 1.29
CA GLY A 99 10.94 4.85 1.44
C GLY A 99 10.56 5.21 2.86
N ILE A 100 9.41 5.86 2.99
CA ILE A 100 8.82 6.29 4.24
C ILE A 100 7.39 5.77 4.30
N TYR A 101 7.10 4.92 5.29
CA TYR A 101 5.77 4.43 5.60
C TYR A 101 5.14 5.26 6.74
N ARG A 102 3.90 5.68 6.54
CA ARG A 102 3.12 6.49 7.47
C ARG A 102 1.76 5.84 7.75
N ASP A 103 1.28 6.01 8.98
CA ASP A 103 -0.06 5.56 9.36
C ASP A 103 -1.16 6.45 8.76
N ARG A 104 -2.43 6.14 9.07
CA ARG A 104 -3.59 6.91 8.60
C ARG A 104 -3.64 8.32 9.17
N ASN A 105 -2.94 8.62 10.26
CA ASN A 105 -2.86 9.95 10.84
C ASN A 105 -1.68 10.76 10.26
N GLY A 106 -0.90 10.15 9.37
CA GLY A 106 0.29 10.76 8.77
C GLY A 106 1.53 10.63 9.65
N PHE A 107 1.48 9.91 10.78
CA PHE A 107 2.65 9.66 11.60
C PHE A 107 3.61 8.75 10.87
N ARG A 108 4.88 9.15 10.81
CA ARG A 108 5.97 8.30 10.33
C ARG A 108 6.08 7.09 11.24
N ILE A 109 5.91 5.91 10.66
CA ILE A 109 6.03 4.62 11.36
C ILE A 109 7.37 3.97 11.02
N TYR A 110 7.81 4.07 9.77
CA TYR A 110 9.10 3.53 9.35
C TYR A 110 9.72 4.39 8.24
N GLU A 111 11.03 4.55 8.29
CA GLU A 111 11.85 5.15 7.24
C GLU A 111 13.08 4.27 7.05
N GLY A 112 13.32 3.79 5.84
CA GLY A 112 14.40 2.84 5.60
C GLY A 112 14.24 2.11 4.27
N GLU A 113 14.89 0.95 4.18
CA GLU A 113 14.81 0.11 3.01
C GLU A 113 13.58 -0.83 3.07
N PHE A 114 13.09 -1.18 1.89
CA PHE A 114 11.96 -2.06 1.65
C PHE A 114 12.37 -3.11 0.65
N GLN A 115 11.88 -4.32 0.84
CA GLN A 115 12.03 -5.41 -0.12
C GLN A 115 10.71 -6.19 -0.17
N GLN A 116 10.13 -6.30 -1.36
CA GLN A 116 8.84 -6.99 -1.56
C GLN A 116 7.74 -6.50 -0.60
N GLY A 117 7.66 -5.18 -0.38
CA GLY A 117 6.65 -4.56 0.49
C GLY A 117 6.95 -4.61 1.99
N ARG A 118 8.07 -5.22 2.42
CA ARG A 118 8.43 -5.35 3.84
C ARG A 118 9.62 -4.48 4.20
N PHE A 119 9.68 -4.02 5.46
CA PHE A 119 10.88 -3.37 6.00
C PHE A 119 12.09 -4.31 5.87
N HIS A 120 13.19 -3.77 5.36
CA HIS A 120 14.41 -4.51 5.07
C HIS A 120 15.62 -3.60 5.22
N GLY A 121 16.83 -4.16 5.16
CA GLY A 121 18.08 -3.37 5.13
C GLY A 121 18.19 -2.46 6.34
N THR A 122 18.75 -1.26 6.14
CA THR A 122 18.87 -0.27 7.22
C THR A 122 17.60 0.56 7.33
N GLY A 123 17.11 0.78 8.55
CA GLY A 123 15.99 1.69 8.76
C GLY A 123 15.77 2.10 10.21
N THR A 124 14.75 2.93 10.39
CA THR A 124 14.32 3.49 11.66
C THR A 124 12.83 3.25 11.83
N LEU A 125 12.47 2.53 12.89
CA LEU A 125 11.10 2.29 13.33
C LEU A 125 10.72 3.32 14.40
N TYR A 126 9.55 3.92 14.26
CA TYR A 126 9.03 4.95 15.15
C TYR A 126 7.83 4.43 15.96
N SER A 127 7.50 5.11 17.05
CA SER A 127 6.27 4.89 17.79
C SER A 127 5.03 5.20 16.96
N SER A 128 3.88 4.68 17.38
CA SER A 128 2.59 4.88 16.69
C SER A 128 2.18 6.35 16.54
N ASN A 129 2.75 7.25 17.34
CA ASN A 129 2.55 8.69 17.24
C ASN A 129 3.72 9.43 16.57
N GLY A 130 4.70 8.71 16.01
CA GLY A 130 5.86 9.25 15.30
C GLY A 130 6.92 9.94 16.18
N ASN A 131 6.70 10.08 17.50
CA ASN A 131 7.51 10.96 18.34
C ASN A 131 8.78 10.32 18.91
N ARG A 132 8.93 9.00 18.86
CA ARG A 132 10.09 8.30 19.44
C ARG A 132 10.59 7.22 18.50
N VAL A 133 11.91 7.14 18.35
CA VAL A 133 12.57 6.00 17.71
C VAL A 133 12.45 4.79 18.64
N ILE A 134 11.88 3.70 18.12
CA ILE A 134 11.76 2.40 18.79
C ILE A 134 12.97 1.53 18.48
N HIS A 135 13.42 1.55 17.23
CA HIS A 135 14.58 0.80 16.77
C HIS A 135 15.22 1.51 15.59
N GLU A 136 16.54 1.50 15.54
CA GLU A 136 17.35 1.97 14.43
C GLU A 136 18.43 0.92 14.17
N GLY A 137 18.46 0.37 12.96
CA GLY A 137 19.30 -0.77 12.67
C GLY A 137 18.83 -1.60 11.48
N MET A 138 19.24 -2.86 11.48
CA MET A 138 18.97 -3.79 10.38
C MET A 138 17.58 -4.40 10.52
N PHE A 139 16.88 -4.54 9.40
CA PHE A 139 15.61 -5.23 9.30
C PHE A 139 15.73 -6.38 8.30
N GLU A 140 15.11 -7.52 8.62
CA GLU A 140 14.97 -8.62 7.69
C GLU A 140 13.54 -9.13 7.71
N LYS A 141 12.86 -9.03 6.55
CA LYS A 141 11.46 -9.47 6.37
C LYS A 141 10.51 -8.84 7.40
N GLY A 142 10.70 -7.57 7.71
CA GLY A 142 9.89 -6.82 8.69
C GLY A 142 10.41 -6.86 10.12
N ILE A 143 11.42 -7.70 10.41
CA ILE A 143 11.87 -7.97 11.79
C ILE A 143 13.17 -7.19 12.08
N PRO A 144 13.21 -6.36 13.14
CA PRO A 144 14.45 -5.76 13.64
C PRO A 144 15.49 -6.82 14.03
N ARG A 145 16.77 -6.59 13.73
CA ARG A 145 17.90 -7.50 14.00
C ARG A 145 18.83 -6.99 15.10
#